data_AF-A0A917X194-F1
#
_entry.id   AF-A0A917X194-F1
#
_cell.length_a   1.000
_cell.length_b   1.000
_cell.length_c   1.000
_cell.angle_alpha   90.00
_cell.angle_beta   90.00
_cell.angle_gamma   90.00
#
_symmetry.space_group_name_H-M   'P 1'
#
loop_
_entity.id
_entity.type
_entity.pdbx_description
1 polymer ?
#
loop_
_entity_poly.entity_id
_entity_poly.type
_entity_poly.pdbx_seq_one_letter_code
_entity_poly.pdbx_strand_id
1 'polypeptide(L)'
;MSVPHPPNITPPPVQQMRNEELAELASSGGPYRGKAVFELVDRAKADDGAASRLGELSRLTALRGDRVFHSVSLAWAAIIGLLAAETPHARAVAYSAFAGLPAPEQADFLAYVKADRVEDAHPRL
;
A
#
# COMPACT_ATOMS: atom_id res chain seq x y z
N MET A 1 -40.64 11.63 -6.47
CA MET A 1 -39.48 11.38 -5.61
C MET A 1 -38.24 11.42 -6.49
N SER A 2 -37.40 12.45 -6.38
CA SER A 2 -36.19 12.58 -7.20
C SER A 2 -35.09 11.72 -6.60
N VAL A 3 -34.54 10.79 -7.38
CA VAL A 3 -33.38 9.99 -6.99
C VAL A 3 -32.17 10.92 -6.98
N PRO A 4 -31.39 11.04 -5.89
CA PRO A 4 -30.20 11.87 -5.91
C PRO A 4 -29.23 11.33 -6.98
N HIS A 5 -28.83 12.20 -7.90
CA HIS A 5 -27.79 11.88 -8.87
C HIS A 5 -26.50 11.57 -8.10
N PRO A 6 -25.81 10.46 -8.38
CA PRO A 6 -24.50 10.23 -7.79
C PRO A 6 -23.57 11.39 -8.20
N PRO A 7 -22.72 11.89 -7.29
CA PRO A 7 -21.77 12.94 -7.63
C PRO A 7 -20.92 12.48 -8.83
N ASN A 8 -20.80 13.34 -9.85
CA ASN A 8 -19.95 13.09 -11.00
C ASN A 8 -18.49 13.34 -10.56
N ILE A 9 -17.85 12.33 -9.97
CA ILE A 9 -16.46 12.42 -9.52
C ILE A 9 -15.58 12.09 -10.72
N THR A 10 -15.09 13.10 -11.44
CA THR A 10 -14.07 12.88 -12.47
C THR A 10 -12.90 12.11 -11.86
N PRO A 11 -12.48 10.96 -12.43
CA PRO A 11 -11.38 10.20 -11.87
C PRO A 11 -10.09 11.04 -11.85
N PRO A 12 -9.33 11.06 -10.73
CA PRO A 12 -8.07 11.78 -10.68
C PRO A 12 -7.05 11.13 -11.63
N PRO A 13 -6.19 11.93 -12.29
CA PRO A 13 -5.17 11.42 -13.21
C PRO A 13 -3.96 10.86 -12.43
N VAL A 14 -4.16 9.76 -11.69
CA VAL A 14 -3.16 9.20 -10.76
C VAL A 14 -1.76 9.00 -11.36
N GLN A 15 -1.66 8.63 -12.64
CA GLN A 15 -0.39 8.43 -13.34
C GLN A 15 0.42 9.71 -13.52
N GLN A 16 -0.23 10.88 -13.48
CA GLN A 16 0.41 12.19 -13.65
C GLN A 16 0.69 12.86 -12.30
N MET A 17 0.13 12.34 -11.20
CA MET A 17 0.31 12.88 -9.86
C MET A 17 1.70 12.56 -9.34
N ARG A 18 2.26 13.45 -8.52
CA ARG A 18 3.51 13.24 -7.79
C ARG A 18 3.29 12.30 -6.61
N ASN A 19 4.38 11.78 -6.06
CA ASN A 19 4.31 10.81 -4.96
C ASN A 19 3.64 11.39 -3.70
N GLU A 20 3.84 12.68 -3.40
CA GLU A 20 3.15 13.39 -2.32
C GLU A 20 1.63 13.39 -2.53
N GLU A 21 1.19 13.73 -3.74
CA GLU A 21 -0.22 13.84 -4.09
C GLU A 21 -0.91 12.47 -4.06
N LEU A 22 -0.19 11.42 -4.45
CA LEU A 22 -0.65 10.04 -4.31
C LEU A 22 -0.75 9.63 -2.84
N ALA A 23 0.21 10.01 -2.00
CA ALA A 23 0.18 9.71 -0.56
C ALA A 23 -0.99 10.43 0.14
N GLU A 24 -1.25 11.69 -0.20
CA GLU A 24 -2.42 12.43 0.28
C GLU A 24 -3.72 11.77 -0.17
N LEU A 25 -3.82 11.38 -1.44
CA LEU A 25 -4.99 10.70 -1.99
C LEU A 25 -5.24 9.35 -1.29
N ALA A 26 -4.18 8.57 -1.03
CA ALA A 26 -4.27 7.31 -0.29
C ALA A 26 -4.72 7.50 1.17
N SER A 27 -4.25 8.58 1.80
CA SER A 27 -4.56 8.93 3.19
C SER A 27 -5.98 9.47 3.38
N SER A 28 -6.53 10.14 2.36
CA SER A 28 -7.84 10.79 2.40
C SER A 28 -9.04 9.84 2.61
N GLY A 29 -8.84 8.53 2.44
CA GLY A 29 -9.92 7.53 2.64
C GLY A 29 -10.96 7.48 1.52
N GLY A 30 -10.76 8.20 0.41
CA GLY A 30 -11.68 8.23 -0.73
C GLY A 30 -11.61 6.99 -1.64
N PRO A 31 -12.52 6.88 -2.63
CA PRO A 31 -12.64 5.71 -3.50
C PRO A 31 -11.40 5.41 -4.36
N TYR A 32 -10.51 6.39 -4.53
CA TYR A 32 -9.29 6.25 -5.34
C TYR A 32 -8.04 5.88 -4.52
N ARG A 33 -8.18 5.67 -3.21
CA ARG A 33 -7.03 5.40 -2.33
C ARG A 33 -6.24 4.14 -2.71
N GLY A 34 -6.94 3.05 -3.05
CA GLY A 34 -6.27 1.82 -3.48
C GLY A 34 -5.48 2.05 -4.76
N LYS A 35 -6.07 2.78 -5.72
CA LYS A 35 -5.39 3.12 -6.98
C LYS A 35 -4.12 3.96 -6.73
N ALA A 36 -4.16 4.88 -5.76
CA ALA A 36 -2.99 5.67 -5.39
C ALA A 36 -1.88 4.81 -4.74
N VAL A 37 -2.24 3.85 -3.87
CA VAL A 37 -1.28 2.89 -3.30
C VAL A 37 -0.65 2.04 -4.41
N PHE A 38 -1.45 1.49 -5.33
CA PHE A 38 -0.92 0.66 -6.43
C PHE A 38 0.00 1.44 -7.38
N GLU A 39 -0.31 2.70 -7.67
CA GLU A 39 0.58 3.56 -8.45
C GLU A 39 1.92 3.79 -7.74
N LEU A 40 1.90 4.04 -6.42
CA LEU A 40 3.13 4.16 -5.63
C LEU A 40 3.92 2.84 -5.60
N VAL A 41 3.25 1.68 -5.55
CA VAL A 41 3.87 0.35 -5.62
C VAL A 41 4.61 0.16 -6.95
N ASP A 42 3.99 0.55 -8.07
CA ASP A 42 4.65 0.40 -9.37
C ASP A 42 5.91 1.29 -9.47
N ARG A 43 5.82 2.52 -8.95
CA ARG A 43 6.95 3.48 -8.92
C ARG A 43 8.08 3.07 -7.99
N ALA A 44 7.79 2.40 -6.88
CA ALA A 44 8.79 2.01 -5.89
C ALA A 44 9.92 1.13 -6.45
N LYS A 45 9.71 0.48 -7.60
CA LYS A 45 10.73 -0.28 -8.35
C LYS A 45 11.90 0.60 -8.84
N ALA A 46 11.66 1.88 -9.06
CA ALA A 46 12.64 2.83 -9.61
C ALA A 46 12.75 4.15 -8.84
N ASP A 47 11.92 4.37 -7.82
CA ASP A 47 11.83 5.62 -7.06
C ASP A 47 11.75 5.37 -5.54
N ASP A 48 12.85 5.66 -4.85
CA ASP A 48 12.96 5.54 -3.40
C ASP A 48 12.02 6.49 -2.65
N GLY A 49 11.62 7.61 -3.27
CA GLY A 49 10.61 8.51 -2.73
C GLY A 49 9.25 7.82 -2.64
N ALA A 50 8.86 7.10 -3.70
CA ALA A 50 7.62 6.31 -3.69
C ALA A 50 7.65 5.20 -2.64
N ALA A 51 8.78 4.49 -2.51
CA ALA A 51 8.99 3.48 -1.47
C ALA A 51 8.84 4.09 -0.05
N SER A 52 9.43 5.27 0.18
CA SER A 52 9.33 5.96 1.47
C SER A 52 7.88 6.31 1.82
N ARG A 53 7.09 6.80 0.84
CA ARG A 53 5.66 7.09 1.04
C ARG A 53 4.83 5.85 1.35
N LEU A 54 5.09 4.72 0.70
CA LEU A 54 4.43 3.44 1.03
C LEU A 54 4.71 3.02 2.47
N GLY A 55 5.95 3.18 2.94
CA GLY A 55 6.32 2.94 4.33
C GLY A 55 5.51 3.79 5.31
N GLU A 56 5.37 5.09 5.02
CA GLU A 56 4.54 6.01 5.82
C GLU A 56 3.07 5.56 5.84
N LEU A 57 2.49 5.28 4.67
CA LEU A 57 1.10 4.88 4.48
C LEU A 57 0.76 3.57 5.20
N SER A 58 1.66 2.58 5.17
CA SER A 58 1.46 1.26 5.80
C SER A 58 1.24 1.33 7.33
N ARG A 59 1.67 2.43 7.95
CA ARG A 59 1.51 2.68 9.39
C ARG A 59 0.18 3.31 9.76
N LEU A 60 -0.58 3.82 8.79
CA LEU A 60 -1.87 4.46 9.05
C LEU A 60 -2.92 3.41 9.41
N THR A 61 -3.57 3.58 10.56
CA THR A 61 -4.69 2.72 11.01
C THR A 61 -5.80 2.63 9.96
N ALA A 62 -6.04 3.74 9.25
CA ALA A 62 -7.03 3.81 8.17
C ALA A 62 -6.71 2.91 6.96
N LEU A 63 -5.44 2.51 6.75
CA LEU A 63 -5.06 1.56 5.71
C LEU A 63 -4.98 0.12 6.25
N ARG A 64 -4.71 -0.07 7.54
CA ARG A 64 -4.75 -1.40 8.19
C ARG A 64 -6.17 -1.96 8.27
N GLY A 65 -7.15 -1.10 8.54
CA GLY A 65 -8.57 -1.49 8.59
C GLY A 65 -9.23 -1.63 7.21
N ASP A 66 -8.62 -1.10 6.15
CA ASP A 66 -9.20 -1.10 4.81
C ASP A 66 -8.78 -2.34 4.04
N ARG A 67 -9.66 -3.36 4.08
CA ARG A 67 -9.43 -4.65 3.43
C ARG A 67 -9.84 -4.58 1.97
N VAL A 68 -8.86 -4.74 1.10
CA VAL A 68 -9.02 -4.96 -0.34
C VAL A 68 -9.21 -6.46 -0.58
N PHE A 69 -10.21 -6.82 -1.40
CA PHE A 69 -10.59 -8.22 -1.71
C PHE A 69 -10.79 -9.11 -0.46
N HIS A 70 -11.35 -8.55 0.61
CA HIS A 70 -11.71 -9.22 1.88
C HIS A 70 -10.58 -9.85 2.71
N SER A 71 -9.35 -9.92 2.18
CA SER A 71 -8.27 -10.70 2.79
C SER A 71 -6.96 -9.92 2.99
N VAL A 72 -6.73 -8.82 2.27
CA VAL A 72 -5.46 -8.07 2.31
C VAL A 72 -5.75 -6.61 2.62
N SER A 73 -5.18 -6.07 3.69
CA SER A 73 -5.31 -4.64 3.99
C SER A 73 -4.49 -3.81 2.99
N LEU A 74 -4.85 -2.54 2.77
CA LEU A 74 -4.00 -1.64 1.98
C LEU A 74 -2.60 -1.48 2.58
N ALA A 75 -2.48 -1.60 3.91
CA ALA A 75 -1.18 -1.64 4.57
C ALA A 75 -0.36 -2.87 4.13
N TRP A 76 -0.97 -4.05 4.03
CA TRP A 76 -0.31 -5.24 3.52
C TRP A 76 0.05 -5.12 2.05
N ALA A 77 -0.84 -4.57 1.22
CA ALA A 77 -0.56 -4.31 -0.19
C ALA A 77 0.67 -3.40 -0.37
N ALA A 78 0.82 -2.38 0.47
CA ALA A 78 2.00 -1.52 0.48
C ALA A 78 3.28 -2.29 0.86
N ILE A 79 3.24 -3.13 1.91
CA ILE A 79 4.40 -3.94 2.33
C ILE A 79 4.78 -4.96 1.25
N ILE A 80 3.80 -5.64 0.64
CA ILE A 80 4.02 -6.57 -0.47
C ILE A 80 4.64 -5.85 -1.66
N GLY A 81 4.14 -4.67 -2.00
CA GLY A 81 4.70 -3.83 -3.06
C GLY A 81 6.15 -3.43 -2.81
N LEU A 82 6.50 -3.07 -1.58
CA LEU A 82 7.87 -2.77 -1.18
C LEU A 82 8.79 -4.01 -1.28
N LEU A 83 8.30 -5.20 -0.91
CA LEU A 83 9.07 -6.45 -1.06
C LEU A 83 9.28 -6.79 -2.55
N ALA A 84 8.25 -6.61 -3.37
CA ALA A 84 8.28 -6.88 -4.81
C ALA A 84 9.12 -5.87 -5.61
N ALA A 85 9.40 -4.68 -5.05
CA ALA A 85 10.27 -3.70 -5.69
C ALA A 85 11.74 -4.14 -5.75
N GLU A 86 12.15 -5.07 -4.87
CA GLU A 86 13.49 -5.68 -4.80
C GLU A 86 14.69 -4.70 -4.73
N THR A 87 14.45 -3.41 -4.46
CA THR A 87 15.53 -2.46 -4.18
C THR A 87 15.96 -2.55 -2.71
N PRO A 88 17.24 -2.27 -2.38
CA PRO A 88 17.71 -2.28 -0.99
C PRO A 88 16.91 -1.33 -0.08
N HIS A 89 16.56 -0.14 -0.58
CA HIS A 89 15.77 0.85 0.16
C HIS A 89 14.35 0.36 0.41
N ALA A 90 13.65 -0.14 -0.63
CA ALA A 90 12.30 -0.66 -0.48
C ALA A 90 12.25 -1.86 0.48
N ARG A 91 13.28 -2.73 0.47
CA ARG A 91 13.42 -3.83 1.43
C ARG A 91 13.56 -3.34 2.86
N ALA A 92 14.44 -2.37 3.11
CA ALA A 92 14.60 -1.80 4.45
C ALA A 92 13.29 -1.17 4.97
N VAL A 93 12.58 -0.45 4.09
CA VAL A 93 11.28 0.14 4.42
C VAL A 93 10.23 -0.94 4.68
N ALA A 94 10.19 -2.03 3.88
CA ALA A 94 9.30 -3.16 4.10
C ALA A 94 9.52 -3.81 5.46
N TYR A 95 10.77 -4.05 5.85
CA TYR A 95 11.09 -4.67 7.15
C TYR A 95 10.68 -3.77 8.31
N SER A 96 10.91 -2.46 8.21
CA SER A 96 10.46 -1.51 9.22
C SER A 96 8.93 -1.45 9.32
N ALA A 97 8.23 -1.48 8.18
CA ALA A 97 6.77 -1.50 8.15
C ALA A 97 6.19 -2.79 8.74
N PHE A 98 6.76 -3.95 8.38
CA PHE A 98 6.40 -5.25 8.92
C PHE A 98 6.60 -5.33 10.43
N ALA A 99 7.76 -4.88 10.94
CA ALA A 99 8.04 -4.84 12.37
C ALA A 99 7.06 -3.94 13.16
N GLY A 100 6.44 -2.95 12.48
CA GLY A 100 5.41 -2.09 13.05
C GLY A 100 4.00 -2.71 13.10
N LEU A 101 3.79 -3.91 12.56
CA LEU A 101 2.52 -4.64 12.67
C LEU A 101 2.39 -5.31 14.06
N PRO A 102 1.19 -5.46 14.62
CA PRO A 102 0.94 -6.32 15.78
C PRO A 102 1.37 -7.77 15.51
N ALA A 103 1.87 -8.47 16.53
CA ALA A 103 2.40 -9.84 16.36
C ALA A 103 1.42 -10.84 15.69
N PRO A 104 0.11 -10.84 15.98
CA PRO A 104 -0.83 -11.70 15.25
C PRO A 104 -0.90 -11.35 13.75
N GLU A 105 -0.87 -10.06 13.43
CA GLU A 105 -0.92 -9.57 12.04
C GLU A 105 0.37 -9.89 11.29
N GLN A 106 1.53 -9.89 11.97
CA GLN A 106 2.80 -10.35 11.40
C GLN A 106 2.74 -11.83 11.01
N ALA A 107 2.19 -12.68 11.87
CA ALA A 107 2.04 -14.11 11.59
C ALA A 107 1.10 -14.38 10.40
N ASP A 108 -0.05 -13.69 10.38
CA ASP A 108 -0.99 -13.81 9.27
C ASP A 108 -0.39 -13.30 7.95
N PHE A 109 0.39 -12.20 8.00
CA PHE A 109 1.10 -11.66 6.83
C PHE A 109 2.11 -12.67 6.27
N LEU A 110 2.95 -13.26 7.14
CA LEU A 110 3.95 -14.25 6.75
C LEU A 110 3.30 -15.50 6.13
N ALA A 111 2.21 -15.99 6.72
CA ALA A 111 1.42 -17.07 6.16
C ALA A 111 0.86 -16.72 4.77
N TYR A 112 0.39 -15.48 4.58
CA TYR A 112 -0.13 -15.00 3.31
C TYR A 112 0.93 -14.96 2.21
N VAL A 113 2.12 -14.41 2.51
CA VAL A 113 3.24 -14.36 1.55
C VAL A 113 4.01 -15.67 1.43
N LYS A 114 3.63 -16.70 2.20
CA LYS A 114 4.22 -18.04 2.23
C LYS A 114 5.72 -18.00 2.55
N ALA A 115 6.09 -17.24 3.58
CA ALA A 115 7.47 -17.14 4.04
C ALA A 115 7.54 -17.31 5.57
N ASP A 116 8.60 -17.96 6.06
CA ASP A 116 8.86 -18.09 7.50
C ASP A 116 9.42 -16.80 8.10
N ARG A 117 10.11 -16.01 7.27
CA ARG A 117 10.67 -14.70 7.62
C ARG A 117 10.39 -13.68 6.53
N VAL A 118 10.31 -12.41 6.91
CA VAL A 118 10.04 -11.33 5.95
C VAL A 118 11.18 -11.15 4.94
N GLU A 119 12.40 -11.50 5.33
CA GLU A 119 13.58 -11.45 4.45
C GLU A 119 13.50 -12.48 3.31
N ASP A 120 12.82 -13.60 3.53
CA ASP A 120 12.66 -14.68 2.55
C ASP A 120 11.46 -14.45 1.60
N ALA A 121 10.68 -13.38 1.83
CA ALA A 121 9.51 -13.07 1.02
C ALA A 121 9.91 -12.36 -0.29
N HIS A 122 9.61 -13.00 -1.43
CA HIS A 122 9.81 -12.45 -2.79
C HIS A 122 8.51 -12.47 -3.60
N PRO A 123 7.50 -11.69 -3.22
CA PRO A 123 6.23 -11.63 -3.95
C PRO A 123 6.45 -11.11 -5.37
N ARG A 124 5.74 -11.70 -6.33
CA ARG A 124 5.69 -11.25 -7.72
C ARG A 124 4.36 -10.54 -7.95
N LEU A 125 4.43 -9.27 -8.32
CA LEU A 125 3.28 -8.41 -8.65
C LEU A 125 3.17 -8.21 -10.17
#